data_AF-A0A973TBT7-F1
#
_entry.id   AF-A0A973TBT7-F1
#
_cell.length_a   1.000
_cell.length_b   1.000
_cell.length_c   1.000
_cell.angle_alpha   90.00
_cell.angle_beta   90.00
_cell.angle_gamma   90.00
#
_symmetry.space_group_name_H-M   'P 1'
#
loop_
_entity.id
_entity.type
_entity.pdbx_description
1 polymer ?
#
loop_
_entity_poly.entity_id
_entity_poly.type
_entity_poly.pdbx_seq_one_letter_code
_entity_poly.pdbx_strand_id
1 'polypeptide(L)'
;MSSVLQTSTAASTKSKGTGMAIFALAMGGVGIGVTEFTMMGLLKEVEQGLAISTPEAGHLISAYALGVVVGAPLLAAVGAKLPRKRLALALLLFFTLANLSSFAAPDYGTMLASRFAAGLPHGAFFGVAAVIAASLVAPSRRGWAISMVMAGLSVSNVVGVPFATWLGQTYGWRLLFVLVGAIGVLALVLVWRFVPFRQAHPDASIRRELGALKRLQVWLALLVGIVGFGGFFATYTYIAHTMTSVAGIPSALIPVVVALYGLGTSPPTATTSCSPS
;
A
#
# COMPACT_ATOMS: atom_id res chain seq x y z
N MET A 1 27.46 31.94 25.80
CA MET A 1 26.09 32.06 25.24
C MET A 1 25.96 31.51 23.80
N SER A 2 27.06 31.20 23.11
CA SER A 2 27.04 30.67 21.73
C SER A 2 26.75 29.16 21.60
N SER A 3 26.97 28.37 22.66
CA SER A 3 26.75 26.91 22.69
C SER A 3 25.28 26.50 22.81
N VAL A 4 24.43 27.31 23.45
CA VAL A 4 22.99 27.02 23.66
C VAL A 4 22.16 27.31 22.40
N LEU A 5 22.62 28.22 21.54
CA LEU A 5 21.96 28.54 20.27
C LEU A 5 22.23 27.49 19.17
N GLN A 6 23.36 26.76 19.23
CA GLN A 6 23.70 25.68 18.28
C GLN A 6 22.91 24.37 18.54
N THR A 7 22.57 24.07 19.79
CA THR A 7 21.78 22.87 20.14
C THR A 7 20.33 22.96 19.66
N SER A 8 19.75 24.16 19.61
CA SER A 8 18.36 24.38 19.17
C SER A 8 18.18 24.27 17.65
N THR A 9 19.17 24.74 16.87
CA THR A 9 19.14 24.63 15.40
C THR A 9 19.33 23.18 14.92
N ALA A 10 20.26 22.42 15.52
CA ALA A 10 20.54 21.04 15.13
C ALA A 10 19.35 20.07 15.38
N ALA A 11 18.60 20.26 16.48
CA ALA A 11 17.43 19.45 16.82
C ALA A 11 16.24 19.69 15.85
N SER A 12 16.04 20.94 15.42
CA SER A 12 14.98 21.33 14.47
C SER A 12 15.17 20.73 13.08
N THR A 13 16.41 20.70 12.56
CA THR A 13 16.74 20.05 11.27
C THR A 13 16.58 18.53 11.30
N LYS A 14 16.91 17.88 12.43
CA LYS A 14 16.79 16.42 12.59
C LYS A 14 15.32 15.97 12.63
N SER A 15 14.45 16.78 13.23
CA SER A 15 13.00 16.54 13.31
C SER A 15 12.30 16.65 11.93
N LYS A 16 12.62 17.68 11.13
CA LYS A 16 12.05 17.87 9.79
C LYS A 16 12.42 16.73 8.83
N GLY A 17 13.66 16.23 8.90
CA GLY A 17 14.11 15.10 8.07
C GLY A 17 13.35 13.80 8.33
N THR A 18 13.06 13.48 9.59
CA THR A 18 12.27 12.29 9.96
C THR A 18 10.83 12.39 9.48
N GLY A 19 10.18 13.55 9.65
CA GLY A 19 8.80 13.75 9.17
C GLY A 19 8.68 13.54 7.66
N MET A 20 9.60 14.11 6.88
CA MET A 20 9.62 13.95 5.42
C MET A 20 9.91 12.51 4.98
N ALA A 21 10.77 11.79 5.71
CA ALA A 21 11.03 10.38 5.43
C ALA A 21 9.79 9.50 5.71
N ILE A 22 9.07 9.75 6.80
CA ILE A 22 7.82 9.02 7.10
C ILE A 22 6.75 9.35 6.05
N PHE A 23 6.61 10.61 5.67
CA PHE A 23 5.71 11.03 4.59
C PHE A 23 6.07 10.34 3.26
N ALA A 24 7.36 10.30 2.90
CA ALA A 24 7.83 9.62 1.70
C ALA A 24 7.44 8.12 1.67
N LEU A 25 7.57 7.43 2.81
CA LEU A 25 7.16 6.04 2.94
C LEU A 25 5.63 5.88 2.88
N ALA A 26 4.88 6.80 3.50
CA ALA A 26 3.42 6.83 3.46
C ALA A 26 2.90 7.03 2.02
N MET A 27 3.57 7.84 1.20
CA MET A 27 3.23 8.00 -0.22
C MET A 27 3.34 6.70 -1.02
N GLY A 28 4.28 5.81 -0.67
CA GLY A 28 4.29 4.45 -1.23
C GLY A 28 3.05 3.65 -0.84
N GLY A 29 2.60 3.78 0.42
CA GLY A 29 1.35 3.18 0.89
C GLY A 29 0.11 3.75 0.19
N VAL A 30 0.10 5.04 -0.14
CA VAL A 30 -0.97 5.66 -0.96
C VAL A 30 -1.04 5.00 -2.33
N GLY A 31 0.09 4.90 -3.04
CA GLY A 31 0.12 4.29 -4.38
C GLY A 31 -0.37 2.85 -4.37
N ILE A 32 0.07 2.07 -3.37
CA ILE A 32 -0.35 0.69 -3.15
C ILE A 32 -1.86 0.59 -2.91
N GLY A 33 -2.42 1.40 -2.02
CA GLY A 33 -3.86 1.40 -1.77
C GLY A 33 -4.66 1.78 -3.02
N VAL A 34 -4.19 2.79 -3.78
CA VAL A 34 -4.89 3.24 -4.99
C VAL A 34 -4.94 2.12 -6.03
N THR A 35 -3.85 1.40 -6.27
CA THR A 35 -3.89 0.27 -7.22
C THR A 35 -4.77 -0.87 -6.75
N GLU A 36 -4.73 -1.18 -5.45
CA GLU A 36 -5.43 -2.34 -4.90
C GLU A 36 -6.94 -2.15 -4.91
N PHE A 37 -7.42 -1.02 -4.40
CA PHE A 37 -8.84 -0.82 -4.15
C PHE A 37 -9.59 -0.19 -5.33
N THR A 38 -8.93 0.62 -6.18
CA THR A 38 -9.62 1.24 -7.33
C THR A 38 -10.09 0.21 -8.35
N MET A 39 -9.37 -0.90 -8.49
CA MET A 39 -9.76 -1.98 -9.42
C MET A 39 -11.16 -2.54 -9.11
N MET A 40 -11.57 -2.53 -7.83
CA MET A 40 -12.90 -2.99 -7.40
C MET A 40 -14.01 -1.99 -7.76
N GLY A 41 -13.69 -0.69 -7.72
CA GLY A 41 -14.59 0.38 -8.17
C GLY A 41 -14.74 0.43 -9.69
N LEU A 42 -13.69 0.02 -10.42
CA LEU A 42 -13.64 0.00 -11.89
C LEU A 42 -13.92 -1.38 -12.50
N LEU A 43 -14.48 -2.32 -11.72
CA LEU A 43 -14.59 -3.71 -12.16
C LEU A 43 -15.40 -3.84 -13.47
N LYS A 44 -16.52 -3.10 -13.59
CA LYS A 44 -17.37 -3.10 -14.79
C LYS A 44 -16.66 -2.53 -16.01
N GLU A 45 -15.87 -1.50 -15.82
CA GLU A 45 -15.10 -0.83 -16.87
C GLU A 45 -13.97 -1.74 -17.38
N VAL A 46 -13.38 -2.55 -16.50
CA VAL A 46 -12.39 -3.58 -16.85
C VAL A 46 -13.03 -4.73 -17.63
N GLU A 47 -14.19 -5.23 -17.18
CA GLU A 47 -14.96 -6.27 -17.89
C GLU A 47 -15.22 -5.85 -19.34
N GLN A 48 -15.75 -4.65 -19.53
CA GLN A 48 -16.04 -4.09 -20.85
C GLN A 48 -14.76 -3.84 -21.65
N GLY A 49 -13.72 -3.31 -21.01
CA GLY A 49 -12.48 -2.91 -21.66
C GLY A 49 -11.55 -4.05 -22.07
N LEU A 50 -11.75 -5.26 -21.53
CA LEU A 50 -11.05 -6.48 -21.91
C LEU A 50 -11.98 -7.52 -22.55
N ALA A 51 -13.28 -7.25 -22.63
CA ALA A 51 -14.32 -8.17 -23.08
C ALA A 51 -14.30 -9.51 -22.32
N ILE A 52 -14.22 -9.44 -20.98
CA ILE A 52 -14.17 -10.60 -20.08
C ILE A 52 -15.40 -10.65 -19.17
N SER A 53 -15.63 -11.81 -18.58
CA SER A 53 -16.69 -12.03 -17.59
C SER A 53 -16.34 -11.43 -16.22
N THR A 54 -17.37 -11.20 -15.38
CA THR A 54 -17.19 -10.71 -14.01
C THR A 54 -16.28 -11.60 -13.14
N PRO A 55 -16.39 -12.95 -13.18
CA PRO A 55 -15.44 -13.81 -12.46
C PRO A 55 -14.00 -13.62 -12.93
N GLU A 56 -13.76 -13.46 -14.23
CA GLU A 56 -12.43 -13.20 -14.79
C GLU A 56 -11.87 -11.86 -14.32
N ALA A 57 -12.69 -10.80 -14.27
CA ALA A 57 -12.27 -9.54 -13.67
C ALA A 57 -11.92 -9.69 -12.18
N GLY A 58 -12.67 -10.51 -11.44
CA GLY A 58 -12.35 -10.90 -10.06
C GLY A 58 -11.01 -11.65 -9.93
N HIS A 59 -10.63 -12.45 -10.92
CA HIS A 59 -9.33 -13.13 -10.95
C HIS A 59 -8.17 -12.14 -11.04
N LEU A 60 -8.33 -10.98 -11.69
CA LEU A 60 -7.29 -9.95 -11.76
C LEU A 60 -6.97 -9.38 -10.37
N ILE A 61 -7.98 -9.23 -9.52
CA ILE A 61 -7.83 -8.78 -8.13
C ILE A 61 -7.21 -9.91 -7.29
N SER A 62 -7.68 -11.13 -7.48
CA SER A 62 -7.16 -12.32 -6.80
C SER A 62 -5.69 -12.58 -7.14
N ALA A 63 -5.29 -12.36 -8.39
CA ALA A 63 -3.91 -12.49 -8.85
C ALA A 63 -3.00 -11.47 -8.17
N TYR A 64 -3.45 -10.22 -8.00
CA TYR A 64 -2.71 -9.24 -7.21
C TYR A 64 -2.54 -9.70 -5.77
N ALA A 65 -3.61 -10.15 -5.12
CA ALA A 65 -3.56 -10.68 -3.74
C ALA A 65 -2.61 -11.89 -3.61
N LEU A 66 -2.64 -12.82 -4.57
CA LEU A 66 -1.71 -13.93 -4.62
C LEU A 66 -0.25 -13.45 -4.77
N GLY A 67 -0.05 -12.41 -5.59
CA GLY A 67 1.22 -11.70 -5.70
C GLY A 67 1.70 -11.18 -4.33
N VAL A 68 0.82 -10.56 -3.54
CA VAL A 68 1.16 -10.08 -2.18
C VAL A 68 1.63 -11.22 -1.29
N VAL A 69 0.88 -12.34 -1.27
CA VAL A 69 1.17 -13.51 -0.43
C VAL A 69 2.50 -14.16 -0.79
N VAL A 70 2.79 -14.31 -2.08
CA VAL A 70 4.02 -14.94 -2.57
C VAL A 70 5.20 -13.97 -2.47
N GLY A 71 4.99 -12.71 -2.85
CA GLY A 71 6.03 -11.71 -2.98
C GLY A 71 6.61 -11.25 -1.64
N ALA A 72 5.79 -11.13 -0.60
CA ALA A 72 6.25 -10.73 0.72
C ALA A 72 7.39 -11.60 1.28
N PRO A 73 7.25 -12.94 1.42
CA PRO A 73 8.35 -13.79 1.89
C PRO A 73 9.49 -13.89 0.88
N LEU A 74 9.19 -13.97 -0.42
CA LEU A 74 10.20 -14.12 -1.47
C LEU A 74 11.14 -12.91 -1.51
N LEU A 75 10.59 -11.71 -1.62
CA LEU A 75 11.35 -10.47 -1.73
C LEU A 75 11.98 -10.06 -0.39
N ALA A 76 11.36 -10.41 0.74
CA ALA A 76 12.00 -10.26 2.05
C ALA A 76 13.25 -11.15 2.17
N ALA A 77 13.18 -12.40 1.71
CA ALA A 77 14.30 -13.33 1.73
C ALA A 77 15.44 -12.88 0.78
N VAL A 78 15.11 -12.56 -0.47
CA VAL A 78 16.11 -12.07 -1.45
C VAL A 78 16.71 -10.74 -1.00
N GLY A 79 15.89 -9.85 -0.43
CA GLY A 79 16.30 -8.53 0.04
C GLY A 79 16.96 -8.50 1.41
N ALA A 80 17.07 -9.63 2.12
CA ALA A 80 17.44 -9.65 3.55
C ALA A 80 18.79 -8.99 3.85
N LYS A 81 19.76 -9.12 2.94
CA LYS A 81 21.11 -8.56 3.07
C LYS A 81 21.26 -7.15 2.49
N LEU A 82 20.24 -6.64 1.80
CA LEU A 82 20.30 -5.32 1.19
C LEU A 82 20.08 -4.22 2.25
N PRO A 83 20.76 -3.07 2.12
CA PRO A 83 20.42 -1.88 2.88
C PRO A 83 18.93 -1.54 2.70
N ARG A 84 18.21 -1.28 3.79
CA ARG A 84 16.73 -1.13 3.77
C ARG A 84 16.27 -0.05 2.80
N LYS A 85 17.00 1.07 2.69
CA LYS A 85 16.72 2.11 1.68
C LYS A 85 16.81 1.58 0.25
N ARG A 86 17.84 0.79 -0.09
CA ARG A 86 17.99 0.22 -1.44
C ARG A 86 16.89 -0.78 -1.74
N LEU A 87 16.53 -1.61 -0.76
CA LEU A 87 15.41 -2.54 -0.90
C LEU A 87 14.09 -1.79 -1.11
N ALA A 88 13.79 -0.75 -0.32
CA ALA A 88 12.59 0.06 -0.50
C ALA A 88 12.53 0.72 -1.89
N LEU A 89 13.64 1.27 -2.38
CA LEU A 89 13.72 1.86 -3.73
C LEU A 89 13.52 0.82 -4.83
N ALA A 90 14.14 -0.37 -4.70
CA ALA A 90 13.96 -1.45 -5.66
C ALA A 90 12.51 -1.95 -5.70
N LEU A 91 11.88 -2.08 -4.54
CA LEU A 91 10.47 -2.47 -4.42
C LEU A 91 9.53 -1.42 -5.02
N LEU A 92 9.77 -0.13 -4.77
CA LEU A 92 8.99 0.96 -5.39
C LEU A 92 9.19 1.03 -6.90
N LEU A 93 10.41 0.82 -7.38
CA LEU A 93 10.69 0.77 -8.81
C LEU A 93 9.95 -0.40 -9.46
N PHE A 94 10.05 -1.58 -8.86
CA PHE A 94 9.35 -2.77 -9.34
C PHE A 94 7.82 -2.58 -9.32
N PHE A 95 7.27 -2.05 -8.22
CA PHE A 95 5.87 -1.67 -8.10
C PHE A 95 5.42 -0.73 -9.23
N THR A 96 6.21 0.32 -9.48
CA THR A 96 5.91 1.33 -10.51
C THR A 96 5.89 0.70 -11.89
N LEU A 97 6.94 -0.06 -12.25
CA LEU A 97 7.06 -0.71 -13.55
C LEU A 97 5.99 -1.78 -13.76
N ALA A 98 5.68 -2.57 -12.73
CA ALA A 98 4.65 -3.61 -12.80
C ALA A 98 3.23 -3.03 -12.93
N ASN A 99 2.95 -1.87 -12.33
CA ASN A 99 1.67 -1.19 -12.57
C ASN A 99 1.63 -0.56 -13.97
N LEU A 100 2.72 0.07 -14.42
CA LEU A 100 2.78 0.61 -15.78
C LEU A 100 2.69 -0.48 -16.85
N SER A 101 3.12 -1.71 -16.57
CA SER A 101 2.90 -2.83 -17.50
C SER A 101 1.43 -3.23 -17.58
N SER A 102 0.63 -3.06 -16.51
CA SER A 102 -0.83 -3.22 -16.57
C SER A 102 -1.51 -2.19 -17.48
N PHE A 103 -0.97 -0.97 -17.60
CA PHE A 103 -1.46 0.00 -18.59
C PHE A 103 -1.31 -0.52 -20.02
N ALA A 104 -0.17 -1.15 -20.31
CA ALA A 104 0.19 -1.65 -21.62
C ALA A 104 -0.38 -3.04 -21.93
N ALA A 105 -1.07 -3.70 -20.99
CA ALA A 105 -1.59 -5.05 -21.17
C ALA A 105 -2.77 -5.07 -22.18
N PRO A 106 -2.62 -5.76 -23.34
CA PRO A 106 -3.65 -5.77 -24.37
C PRO A 106 -4.79 -6.76 -24.09
N ASP A 107 -4.54 -7.81 -23.31
CA ASP A 107 -5.46 -8.94 -23.13
C ASP A 107 -5.54 -9.40 -21.67
N TYR A 108 -6.46 -10.33 -21.39
CA TYR A 108 -6.69 -10.88 -20.05
C TYR A 108 -5.44 -11.55 -19.45
N GLY A 109 -4.71 -12.37 -20.21
CA GLY A 109 -3.58 -13.14 -19.71
C GLY A 109 -2.40 -12.23 -19.34
N THR A 110 -2.08 -11.27 -20.20
CA THR A 110 -1.07 -10.25 -19.92
C THR A 110 -1.46 -9.35 -18.76
N MET A 111 -2.74 -8.98 -18.64
CA MET A 111 -3.25 -8.24 -17.49
C MET A 111 -3.12 -9.05 -16.20
N LEU A 112 -3.53 -10.32 -16.19
CA LEU A 112 -3.44 -11.21 -15.03
C LEU A 112 -2.00 -11.33 -14.52
N ALA A 113 -1.04 -11.55 -15.43
CA ALA A 113 0.38 -11.62 -15.11
C ALA A 113 0.92 -10.29 -14.57
N SER A 114 0.52 -9.16 -15.17
CA SER A 114 0.91 -7.83 -14.71
C SER A 114 0.36 -7.53 -13.31
N ARG A 115 -0.88 -7.94 -13.01
CA ARG A 115 -1.51 -7.79 -11.69
C ARG A 115 -0.81 -8.63 -10.64
N PHE A 116 -0.50 -9.89 -10.96
CA PHE A 116 0.31 -10.73 -10.08
C PHE A 116 1.66 -10.08 -9.78
N ALA A 117 2.37 -9.60 -10.82
CA ALA A 117 3.63 -8.89 -10.65
C ALA A 117 3.47 -7.63 -9.79
N ALA A 118 2.46 -6.80 -10.04
CA ALA A 118 2.21 -5.57 -9.27
C ALA A 118 1.95 -5.84 -7.77
N GLY A 119 1.43 -7.02 -7.43
CA GLY A 119 1.21 -7.45 -6.05
C GLY A 119 2.48 -7.90 -5.32
N LEU A 120 3.49 -8.44 -6.02
CA LEU A 120 4.71 -8.96 -5.41
C LEU A 120 5.42 -7.99 -4.44
N PRO A 121 5.68 -6.71 -4.78
CA PRO A 121 6.43 -5.81 -3.92
C PRO A 121 5.62 -5.30 -2.73
N HIS A 122 4.30 -5.44 -2.75
CA HIS A 122 3.38 -4.79 -1.82
C HIS A 122 3.71 -5.12 -0.35
N GLY A 123 3.60 -6.40 0.05
CA GLY A 123 3.81 -6.79 1.44
C GLY A 123 5.26 -6.57 1.91
N ALA A 124 6.23 -6.82 1.02
CA ALA A 124 7.64 -6.58 1.29
C ALA A 124 7.93 -5.09 1.52
N PHE A 125 7.31 -4.19 0.74
CA PHE A 125 7.49 -2.75 0.88
C PHE A 125 6.98 -2.27 2.24
N PHE A 126 5.78 -2.68 2.65
CA PHE A 126 5.26 -2.27 3.97
C PHE A 126 6.09 -2.79 5.13
N GLY A 127 6.58 -4.04 5.06
CA GLY A 127 7.51 -4.57 6.06
C GLY A 127 8.79 -3.74 6.16
N VAL A 128 9.42 -3.42 5.02
CA VAL A 128 10.64 -2.62 4.99
C VAL A 128 10.38 -1.18 5.42
N ALA A 129 9.28 -0.56 4.98
CA ALA A 129 8.90 0.79 5.33
C ALA A 129 8.64 0.94 6.83
N ALA A 130 7.95 -0.02 7.46
CA ALA A 130 7.74 -0.05 8.90
C ALA A 130 9.07 -0.11 9.67
N VAL A 131 9.99 -0.97 9.24
CA VAL A 131 11.34 -1.08 9.84
C VAL A 131 12.13 0.21 9.69
N ILE A 132 12.11 0.83 8.49
CA ILE A 132 12.77 2.12 8.26
C ILE A 132 12.17 3.18 9.18
N ALA A 133 10.85 3.37 9.17
CA ALA A 133 10.16 4.37 9.98
C ALA A 133 10.45 4.21 11.48
N ALA A 134 10.37 2.98 12.00
CA ALA A 134 10.69 2.68 13.40
C ALA A 134 12.16 2.97 13.77
N SER A 135 13.08 2.91 12.80
CA SER A 135 14.51 3.21 13.02
C SER A 135 14.85 4.71 13.01
N LEU A 136 13.92 5.56 12.57
CA LEU A 136 14.08 7.01 12.47
C LEU A 136 13.63 7.74 13.75
N VAL A 137 12.91 7.05 14.63
CA VAL A 137 12.32 7.62 15.85
C VAL A 137 12.81 6.91 17.11
N ALA A 138 12.58 7.53 18.27
CA ALA A 138 12.86 6.92 19.56
C ALA A 138 11.99 5.66 19.78
N PRO A 139 12.45 4.65 20.57
CA PRO A 139 11.71 3.41 20.81
C PRO A 139 10.25 3.60 21.24
N SER A 140 9.98 4.59 22.09
CA SER A 140 8.63 4.94 22.57
C SER A 140 7.68 5.45 21.47
N ARG A 141 8.22 5.90 20.33
CA ARG A 141 7.45 6.43 19.19
C ARG A 141 7.41 5.50 17.98
N ARG A 142 7.96 4.28 18.08
CA ARG A 142 8.00 3.33 16.95
C ARG A 142 6.61 2.96 16.43
N GLY A 143 5.68 2.68 17.35
CA GLY A 143 4.29 2.38 16.98
C GLY A 143 3.65 3.53 16.19
N TRP A 144 3.85 4.77 16.64
CA TRP A 144 3.39 5.97 15.94
C TRP A 144 4.03 6.12 14.55
N ALA A 145 5.34 5.91 14.42
CA ALA A 145 5.98 6.04 13.11
C ALA A 145 5.48 4.98 12.11
N ILE A 146 5.25 3.76 12.57
CA ILE A 146 4.67 2.68 11.76
C ILE A 146 3.23 3.05 11.37
N SER A 147 2.41 3.52 12.31
CA SER A 147 1.03 3.90 12.02
C SER A 147 0.93 5.06 11.04
N MET A 148 1.86 6.03 11.08
CA MET A 148 1.92 7.11 10.09
C MET A 148 2.26 6.63 8.68
N VAL A 149 3.06 5.56 8.53
CA VAL A 149 3.25 4.92 7.22
C VAL A 149 1.96 4.23 6.77
N MET A 150 1.28 3.53 7.69
CA MET A 150 0.00 2.86 7.39
C MET A 150 -1.12 3.85 7.08
N ALA A 151 -1.08 5.07 7.61
CA ALA A 151 -2.05 6.13 7.31
C ALA A 151 -2.11 6.48 5.81
N GLY A 152 -1.07 6.15 5.02
CA GLY A 152 -1.12 6.25 3.57
C GLY A 152 -2.25 5.42 2.94
N LEU A 153 -2.58 4.25 3.51
CA LEU A 153 -3.72 3.43 3.05
C LEU A 153 -5.05 4.12 3.33
N SER A 154 -5.19 4.77 4.50
CA SER A 154 -6.40 5.54 4.82
C SER A 154 -6.58 6.72 3.85
N VAL A 155 -5.51 7.48 3.59
CA VAL A 155 -5.54 8.59 2.62
C VAL A 155 -5.89 8.09 1.23
N SER A 156 -5.34 6.94 0.83
CA SER A 156 -5.72 6.26 -0.41
C SER A 156 -7.22 6.00 -0.45
N ASN A 157 -7.79 5.31 0.55
CA ASN A 157 -9.18 4.89 0.49
C ASN A 157 -10.16 6.07 0.56
N VAL A 158 -9.83 7.13 1.28
CA VAL A 158 -10.70 8.30 1.44
C VAL A 158 -10.63 9.22 0.23
N VAL A 159 -9.46 9.40 -0.39
CA VAL A 159 -9.25 10.40 -1.45
C VAL A 159 -8.77 9.76 -2.74
N GLY A 160 -7.71 8.97 -2.68
CA GLY A 160 -7.04 8.43 -3.86
C GLY A 160 -7.93 7.50 -4.68
N VAL A 161 -8.64 6.57 -4.03
CA VAL A 161 -9.47 5.55 -4.68
C VAL A 161 -10.73 6.16 -5.33
N PRO A 162 -11.50 7.04 -4.66
CA PRO A 162 -12.61 7.74 -5.30
C PRO A 162 -12.14 8.58 -6.50
N PHE A 163 -11.04 9.31 -6.34
CA PHE A 163 -10.47 10.12 -7.42
C PHE A 163 -10.05 9.26 -8.62
N ALA A 164 -9.34 8.16 -8.36
CA ALA A 164 -8.89 7.24 -9.41
C ALA A 164 -10.06 6.51 -10.08
N THR A 165 -11.09 6.14 -9.32
CA THR A 165 -12.34 5.57 -9.87
C THR A 165 -13.01 6.58 -10.80
N TRP A 166 -13.25 7.80 -10.33
CA TRP A 166 -13.85 8.85 -11.16
C TRP A 166 -13.06 9.13 -12.44
N LEU A 167 -11.72 9.21 -12.32
CA LEU A 167 -10.81 9.41 -13.45
C LEU A 167 -10.95 8.26 -14.46
N GLY A 168 -10.98 7.02 -13.98
CA GLY A 168 -11.11 5.82 -14.80
C GLY A 168 -12.47 5.72 -15.50
N GLN A 169 -13.55 6.10 -14.82
CA GLN A 169 -14.90 6.12 -15.40
C GLN A 169 -15.06 7.17 -16.49
N THR A 170 -14.41 8.33 -16.33
CA THR A 170 -14.60 9.48 -17.23
C THR A 170 -13.67 9.43 -18.44
N TYR A 171 -12.41 9.06 -18.22
CA TYR A 171 -11.35 9.17 -19.24
C TYR A 171 -10.74 7.82 -19.65
N GLY A 172 -11.20 6.72 -19.03
CA GLY A 172 -10.77 5.36 -19.33
C GLY A 172 -10.02 4.70 -18.16
N TRP A 173 -10.45 3.49 -17.81
CA TRP A 173 -9.99 2.75 -16.62
C TRP A 173 -8.49 2.48 -16.59
N ARG A 174 -7.84 2.37 -17.75
CA ARG A 174 -6.40 2.17 -17.85
C ARG A 174 -5.61 3.32 -17.23
N LEU A 175 -6.16 4.54 -17.15
CA LEU A 175 -5.50 5.68 -16.50
C LEU A 175 -5.23 5.47 -15.01
N LEU A 176 -5.94 4.54 -14.35
CA LEU A 176 -5.59 4.07 -13.01
C LEU A 176 -4.10 3.73 -12.90
N PHE A 177 -3.57 2.96 -13.85
CA PHE A 177 -2.19 2.49 -13.81
C PHE A 177 -1.18 3.59 -14.06
N VAL A 178 -1.54 4.59 -14.88
CA VAL A 178 -0.71 5.78 -15.11
C VAL A 178 -0.66 6.63 -13.85
N LEU A 179 -1.82 6.85 -13.20
CA LEU A 179 -1.92 7.58 -11.94
C LEU A 179 -1.10 6.89 -10.84
N VAL A 180 -1.25 5.58 -10.68
CA VAL A 180 -0.47 4.78 -9.73
C VAL A 180 1.02 4.85 -10.07
N GLY A 181 1.38 4.76 -11.34
CA GLY A 181 2.76 4.92 -11.81
C GLY A 181 3.34 6.28 -11.42
N ALA A 182 2.59 7.36 -11.60
CA ALA A 182 3.00 8.70 -11.19
C ALA A 182 3.19 8.83 -9.67
N ILE A 183 2.26 8.27 -8.87
CA ILE A 183 2.40 8.20 -7.41
C ILE A 183 3.62 7.37 -7.01
N GLY A 184 3.88 6.26 -7.70
CA GLY A 184 5.03 5.39 -7.50
C GLY A 184 6.36 6.09 -7.79
N VAL A 185 6.45 6.82 -8.91
CA VAL A 185 7.62 7.67 -9.23
C VAL A 185 7.82 8.74 -8.17
N LEU A 186 6.75 9.43 -7.76
CA LEU A 186 6.80 10.43 -6.70
C LEU A 186 7.32 9.82 -5.38
N ALA A 187 6.75 8.69 -4.95
CA ALA A 187 7.20 7.98 -3.75
C ALA A 187 8.67 7.56 -3.86
N LEU A 188 9.10 7.07 -5.03
CA LEU A 188 10.49 6.69 -5.29
C LEU A 188 11.44 7.89 -5.15
N VAL A 189 11.10 9.04 -5.73
CA VAL A 189 11.88 10.28 -5.63
C VAL A 189 11.93 10.78 -4.18
N LEU A 190 10.79 10.79 -3.48
CA LEU A 190 10.71 11.21 -2.08
C LEU A 190 11.55 10.29 -1.17
N VAL A 191 11.44 8.98 -1.33
CA VAL A 191 12.24 8.01 -0.56
C VAL A 191 13.72 8.16 -0.87
N TRP A 192 14.08 8.35 -2.15
CA TRP A 192 15.45 8.58 -2.56
C TRP A 192 16.03 9.84 -1.91
N ARG A 193 15.24 10.92 -1.84
CA ARG A 193 15.68 12.23 -1.35
C ARG A 193 15.69 12.36 0.18
N PHE A 194 14.73 11.77 0.88
CA PHE A 194 14.47 12.03 2.31
C PHE A 194 14.81 10.87 3.23
N VAL A 195 14.78 9.61 2.77
CA VAL A 195 15.15 8.48 3.62
C VAL A 195 16.67 8.39 3.71
N PRO A 196 17.27 8.39 4.92
CA PRO A 196 18.72 8.28 5.06
C PRO A 196 19.21 6.88 4.70
N PHE A 197 20.40 6.81 4.08
CA PHE A 197 21.06 5.52 3.85
C PHE A 197 21.71 5.05 5.16
N ARG A 198 21.45 3.79 5.54
CA ARG A 198 22.15 3.09 6.61
C ARG A 198 22.58 1.73 6.10
N GLN A 199 23.80 1.31 6.42
CA GLN A 199 24.30 -0.01 6.07
C GLN A 199 23.41 -1.10 6.69
N ALA A 200 23.31 -2.25 6.02
CA ALA A 200 22.57 -3.38 6.54
C ALA A 200 23.25 -3.89 7.83
N HIS A 201 22.46 -4.21 8.87
CA HIS A 201 23.00 -4.85 10.06
C HIS A 201 23.50 -6.27 9.71
N PRO A 202 24.73 -6.65 10.10
CA PRO A 202 25.33 -7.95 9.75
C PRO A 202 24.51 -9.16 10.24
N ASP A 203 23.75 -9.01 11.32
CA ASP A 203 23.05 -10.10 12.01
C ASP A 203 21.61 -10.33 11.53
N ALA A 204 21.20 -9.72 10.41
CA ALA A 204 19.87 -9.95 9.85
C ALA A 204 19.73 -11.40 9.36
N SER A 205 19.06 -12.25 10.17
CA SER A 205 18.92 -13.67 9.91
C SER A 205 17.46 -14.05 9.64
N ILE A 206 17.19 -14.46 8.39
CA ILE A 206 15.91 -15.03 7.94
C ILE A 206 15.48 -16.22 8.83
N ARG A 207 16.45 -17.00 9.34
CA ARG A 207 16.17 -18.15 10.21
C ARG A 207 15.52 -17.73 11.53
N ARG A 208 15.82 -16.53 12.03
CA ARG A 208 15.24 -15.99 13.26
C ARG A 208 13.83 -15.46 13.02
N GLU A 209 13.56 -14.85 11.86
CA GLU A 209 12.23 -14.39 11.44
C GLU A 209 11.29 -15.57 11.16
N LEU A 210 11.74 -16.61 10.44
CA LEU A 210 10.96 -17.84 10.21
C LEU A 210 10.70 -18.63 11.51
N GLY A 211 11.49 -18.41 12.56
CA GLY A 211 11.28 -19.01 13.88
C GLY A 211 9.95 -18.60 14.52
N ALA A 212 9.40 -17.43 14.18
CA ALA A 212 8.09 -16.99 14.66
C ALA A 212 6.94 -17.86 14.14
N LEU A 213 7.07 -18.39 12.90
CA LEU A 213 6.08 -19.27 12.28
C LEU A 213 5.98 -20.65 12.95
N LYS A 214 6.89 -20.98 13.88
CA LYS A 214 6.78 -22.22 14.67
C LYS A 214 5.71 -22.14 15.76
N ARG A 215 5.20 -20.95 16.08
CA ARG A 215 4.23 -20.75 17.17
C ARG A 215 2.81 -20.88 16.66
N LEU A 216 2.03 -21.78 17.27
CA LEU A 216 0.61 -21.98 16.93
C LEU A 216 -0.21 -20.68 17.06
N GLN A 217 0.10 -19.85 18.04
CA GLN A 217 -0.59 -18.56 18.22
C GLN A 217 -0.43 -17.63 17.01
N VAL A 218 0.68 -17.70 16.28
CA VAL A 218 0.87 -16.92 15.05
C VAL A 218 -0.06 -17.45 13.95
N TRP A 219 -0.17 -18.77 13.80
CA TRP A 219 -1.11 -19.37 12.84
C TRP A 219 -2.57 -19.08 13.17
N LEU A 220 -2.95 -19.12 14.44
CA LEU A 220 -4.31 -18.76 14.87
C LEU A 220 -4.62 -17.29 14.57
N ALA A 221 -3.69 -16.38 14.86
CA ALA A 221 -3.85 -14.96 14.51
C ALA A 221 -3.94 -14.73 13.00
N LEU A 222 -3.10 -15.42 12.21
CA LEU A 222 -3.17 -15.40 10.76
C LEU A 222 -4.51 -15.93 10.24
N LEU A 223 -5.03 -17.02 10.82
CA LEU A 223 -6.30 -17.62 10.41
C LEU A 223 -7.48 -16.70 10.70
N VAL A 224 -7.50 -16.04 11.86
CA VAL A 224 -8.48 -14.98 12.17
C VAL A 224 -8.40 -13.86 11.14
N GLY A 225 -7.19 -13.43 10.78
CA GLY A 225 -6.96 -12.44 9.73
C GLY A 225 -7.49 -12.90 8.36
N ILE A 226 -7.19 -14.14 7.96
CA ILE A 226 -7.61 -14.73 6.68
C ILE A 226 -9.12 -14.82 6.60
N VAL A 227 -9.80 -15.31 7.64
CA VAL A 227 -11.26 -15.45 7.64
C VAL A 227 -11.93 -14.07 7.66
N GLY A 228 -11.46 -13.16 8.52
CA GLY A 228 -12.01 -11.81 8.64
C GLY A 228 -11.83 -10.98 7.36
N PHE A 229 -10.59 -10.83 6.88
CA PHE A 229 -10.32 -10.08 5.65
C PHE A 229 -10.80 -10.81 4.40
N GLY A 230 -10.74 -12.15 4.34
CA GLY A 230 -11.17 -12.93 3.20
C GLY A 230 -12.66 -12.79 2.93
N GLY A 231 -13.50 -12.89 3.96
CA GLY A 231 -14.93 -12.64 3.83
C GLY A 231 -15.23 -11.20 3.38
N PHE A 232 -14.53 -10.23 3.98
CA PHE A 232 -14.67 -8.82 3.59
C PHE A 232 -14.29 -8.57 2.11
N PHE A 233 -13.11 -9.01 1.67
CA PHE A 233 -12.63 -8.82 0.30
C PHE A 233 -13.48 -9.58 -0.73
N ALA A 234 -14.03 -10.75 -0.37
CA ALA A 234 -14.92 -11.50 -1.25
C ALA A 234 -16.18 -10.70 -1.62
N THR A 235 -16.77 -9.98 -0.65
CA THR A 235 -17.91 -9.10 -0.92
C THR A 235 -17.48 -7.79 -1.58
N TYR A 236 -16.41 -7.16 -1.10
CA TYR A 236 -15.98 -5.85 -1.56
C TYR A 236 -15.42 -5.85 -2.99
N THR A 237 -14.83 -6.96 -3.44
CA THR A 237 -14.35 -7.14 -4.83
C THR A 237 -15.44 -6.84 -5.85
N TYR A 238 -16.70 -7.18 -5.55
CA TYR A 238 -17.84 -6.99 -6.44
C TYR A 238 -18.68 -5.77 -6.06
N ILE A 239 -18.14 -4.80 -5.31
CA ILE A 239 -18.87 -3.61 -4.85
C ILE A 239 -19.57 -2.88 -6.00
N ALA A 240 -18.90 -2.68 -7.13
CA ALA A 240 -19.49 -2.01 -8.30
C ALA A 240 -20.70 -2.78 -8.82
N HIS A 241 -20.59 -4.11 -8.96
CA HIS A 241 -21.67 -4.96 -9.42
C HIS A 241 -22.84 -5.01 -8.42
N THR A 242 -22.55 -5.22 -7.14
CA THR A 242 -23.58 -5.27 -6.08
C THR A 242 -24.35 -3.95 -6.01
N MET A 243 -23.65 -2.81 -6.05
CA MET A 243 -24.31 -1.51 -5.91
C MET A 243 -25.13 -1.14 -7.14
N THR A 244 -24.64 -1.43 -8.34
CA THR A 244 -25.34 -1.02 -9.58
C THR A 244 -26.35 -2.06 -10.06
N SER A 245 -26.00 -3.35 -10.07
CA SER A 245 -26.86 -4.41 -10.62
C SER A 245 -27.88 -4.95 -9.61
N VAL A 246 -27.59 -4.90 -8.30
CA VAL A 246 -28.49 -5.42 -7.25
C VAL A 246 -29.21 -4.29 -6.52
N ALA A 247 -28.47 -3.27 -6.06
CA ALA A 247 -29.07 -2.14 -5.33
C ALA A 247 -29.62 -1.04 -6.25
N GLY A 248 -29.40 -1.11 -7.56
CA GLY A 248 -29.92 -0.16 -8.55
C GLY A 248 -29.30 1.25 -8.47
N ILE A 249 -28.14 1.40 -7.81
CA ILE A 249 -27.46 2.69 -7.66
C ILE A 249 -26.81 3.08 -9.01
N PRO A 250 -26.93 4.34 -9.45
CA PRO A 250 -26.22 4.84 -10.64
C PRO A 250 -24.70 4.65 -10.55
N SER A 251 -24.05 4.24 -11.65
CA SER A 251 -22.59 4.04 -11.71
C SER A 251 -21.78 5.29 -11.35
N ALA A 252 -22.34 6.48 -11.62
CA ALA A 252 -21.76 7.76 -11.27
C ALA A 252 -21.57 7.97 -9.76
N LEU A 253 -22.29 7.22 -8.91
CA LEU A 253 -22.17 7.29 -7.46
C LEU A 253 -21.18 6.28 -6.87
N ILE A 254 -20.61 5.38 -7.68
CA ILE A 254 -19.62 4.39 -7.20
C ILE A 254 -18.40 5.06 -6.54
N PRO A 255 -17.82 6.16 -7.06
CA PRO A 255 -16.76 6.88 -6.35
C PRO A 255 -17.17 7.32 -4.93
N VAL A 256 -18.42 7.77 -4.75
CA VAL A 256 -18.96 8.17 -3.45
C VAL A 256 -19.12 6.96 -2.53
N VAL A 257 -19.64 5.84 -3.03
CA VAL A 257 -19.77 4.60 -2.25
C VAL A 257 -18.41 4.13 -1.75
N VAL A 258 -17.39 4.14 -2.61
CA VAL A 258 -16.03 3.74 -2.25
C VAL A 258 -15.39 4.75 -1.28
N ALA A 259 -15.69 6.05 -1.40
CA ALA A 259 -15.25 7.06 -0.44
C ALA A 259 -15.85 6.82 0.95
N LEU A 260 -17.16 6.56 1.03
CA LEU A 260 -17.85 6.23 2.28
C LEU A 260 -17.28 4.96 2.91
N TYR A 261 -16.96 3.96 2.08
CA TYR A 261 -16.27 2.76 2.53
C TYR A 261 -14.89 3.09 3.13
N GLY A 262 -14.09 3.92 2.45
CA GLY A 262 -12.80 4.39 2.95
C GLY A 262 -12.89 5.15 4.28
N LEU A 263 -13.91 5.99 4.44
CA LEU A 263 -14.18 6.69 5.71
C LEU A 263 -14.52 5.71 6.84
N GLY A 264 -15.33 4.69 6.58
CA GLY A 264 -15.70 3.68 7.58
C GLY A 264 -14.53 2.82 8.05
N THR A 265 -13.52 2.59 7.19
CA THR A 265 -12.31 1.82 7.54
C THR A 265 -11.20 2.65 8.18
N SER A 266 -11.30 3.98 8.12
CA SER A 266 -10.30 4.85 8.73
C SER A 266 -10.37 4.67 10.26
N PRO A 267 -9.25 4.47 10.96
CA PRO A 267 -9.27 4.36 12.41
C PRO A 267 -9.94 5.60 12.99
N PRO A 268 -10.84 5.46 13.99
CA PRO A 268 -11.50 6.62 14.58
C PRO A 268 -10.42 7.60 15.02
N THR A 269 -10.44 8.80 14.45
CA THR A 269 -9.53 9.88 14.82
C THR A 269 -9.54 9.98 16.32
N ALA A 270 -8.39 9.73 16.95
CA ALA A 270 -8.19 9.85 18.38
C ALA A 270 -8.38 11.33 18.79
N THR A 271 -9.63 11.76 18.93
CA THR A 271 -10.02 12.98 19.62
C THR A 271 -10.19 12.72 21.12
N THR A 272 -10.00 11.49 21.59
CA THR A 272 -9.93 11.16 23.02
C THR A 272 -8.54 11.44 23.58
N SER A 273 -8.36 12.70 23.98
CA SER A 273 -7.77 13.10 25.27
C SER A 273 -6.51 12.36 25.74
N CYS A 274 -5.33 12.90 25.41
CA CYS A 274 -4.23 12.90 26.38
C CYS A 274 -4.33 14.19 27.22
N SER A 275 -5.00 14.14 28.37
CA SER A 275 -4.68 15.06 29.46
C SER A 275 -3.55 14.41 30.28
N PRO A 276 -2.40 15.06 30.46
CA PRO A 276 -1.42 14.59 31.43
C PRO A 276 -1.93 14.95 32.83
N SER A 277 -2.17 13.95 33.67
CA SER A 277 -2.22 14.08 35.13
C SER A 277 -1.14 13.19 35.71
#